data_AF-A0A1F8SRP6-F1
#
_entry.id   AF-A0A1F8SRP6-F1
#
_cell.length_a   1.000
_cell.length_b   1.000
_cell.length_c   1.000
_cell.angle_alpha   90.00
_cell.angle_beta   90.00
_cell.angle_gamma   90.00
#
_symmetry.space_group_name_H-M   'P 1'
#
loop_
_entity.id
_entity.type
_entity.pdbx_description
1 polymer ?
#
loop_
_entity_poly.entity_id
_entity_poly.type
_entity_poly.pdbx_seq_one_letter_code
_entity_poly.pdbx_strand_id
1 'polypeptide(L)'
;MKDQPILHDERTVALENASYRLGYMVLSYGLLFIVAFRAFFYNESNWDLMALVILTGLATTAYQGFHKILSKRWVYLFVITAVIAAVAAIGITVLRK
;
A
#
# COMPACT_ATOMS: atom_id res chain seq x y z
N MET A 1 -26.86 -18.68 -22.52
CA MET A 1 -25.94 -17.53 -22.53
C MET A 1 -24.86 -17.84 -23.56
N LYS A 2 -24.62 -16.98 -24.55
CA LYS A 2 -23.62 -17.24 -25.60
C LYS A 2 -22.23 -17.02 -25.02
N ASP A 3 -21.43 -18.08 -24.92
CA ASP A 3 -19.98 -18.01 -24.70
C ASP A 3 -19.32 -17.38 -25.93
N GLN A 4 -19.36 -16.04 -26.02
CA GLN A 4 -18.51 -15.32 -26.94
C GLN A 4 -17.16 -15.10 -26.25
N PRO A 5 -16.04 -15.50 -26.86
CA PRO A 5 -14.73 -15.24 -26.30
C PRO A 5 -14.56 -13.71 -26.16
N ILE A 6 -14.41 -13.25 -24.91
CA ILE A 6 -14.19 -11.83 -24.62
C ILE A 6 -12.82 -11.46 -25.18
N LEU A 7 -12.80 -10.73 -26.30
CA LEU A 7 -11.57 -10.25 -26.89
C LEU A 7 -10.90 -9.26 -25.91
N HIS A 8 -9.77 -9.65 -25.33
CA HIS A 8 -8.99 -8.78 -24.45
C HIS A 8 -8.17 -7.82 -25.30
N ASP A 9 -8.80 -6.69 -25.62
CA ASP A 9 -8.16 -5.54 -26.25
C ASP A 9 -7.44 -4.66 -25.20
N GLU A 10 -6.62 -3.71 -25.64
CA GLU A 10 -5.87 -2.78 -24.79
C GLU A 10 -6.78 -2.03 -23.80
N ARG A 11 -8.00 -1.71 -24.22
CA ARG A 11 -9.01 -1.04 -23.38
C ARG A 11 -9.49 -1.92 -22.22
N THR A 12 -9.66 -3.22 -22.47
CA THR A 12 -10.09 -4.18 -21.45
C THR A 12 -9.00 -4.32 -20.39
N VAL A 13 -7.72 -4.43 -20.80
CA VAL A 13 -6.58 -4.51 -19.88
C VAL A 13 -6.40 -3.22 -19.07
N ALA A 14 -6.61 -2.05 -19.68
CA ALA A 14 -6.54 -0.78 -18.98
C ALA A 14 -7.63 -0.66 -17.90
N LEU A 15 -8.85 -1.08 -18.21
CA LEU A 15 -9.96 -1.09 -17.24
C LEU A 15 -9.72 -2.08 -16.10
N GLU A 16 -9.19 -3.26 -16.42
CA GLU A 16 -8.85 -4.29 -15.44
C GLU A 16 -7.74 -3.80 -14.49
N ASN A 17 -6.68 -3.19 -15.01
CA ASN A 17 -5.63 -2.60 -14.17
C ASN A 17 -6.16 -1.45 -13.29
N ALA A 18 -7.10 -0.65 -13.81
CA ALA A 18 -7.75 0.39 -13.03
C ALA A 18 -8.60 -0.19 -11.88
N SER A 19 -9.31 -1.30 -12.13
CA SER A 19 -10.10 -1.98 -11.10
C SER A 19 -9.21 -2.58 -10.01
N TYR A 20 -8.09 -3.23 -10.38
CA TYR A 20 -7.10 -3.72 -9.41
C TYR A 20 -6.47 -2.60 -8.59
N ARG A 21 -6.15 -1.46 -9.23
CA ARG A 21 -5.63 -0.29 -8.52
C ARG A 21 -6.63 0.25 -7.50
N LEU A 22 -7.92 0.36 -7.86
CA LEU A 22 -8.96 0.78 -6.93
C LEU A 22 -9.13 -0.21 -5.78
N GLY A 23 -9.19 -1.51 -6.08
CA GLY A 23 -9.28 -2.56 -5.06
C GLY A 23 -8.11 -2.51 -4.07
N TYR A 24 -6.89 -2.34 -4.58
CA TYR A 24 -5.70 -2.19 -3.75
C TYR A 24 -5.76 -0.94 -2.85
N MET A 25 -6.22 0.20 -3.38
CA MET A 25 -6.39 1.42 -2.59
C MET A 25 -7.41 1.24 -1.48
N VAL A 26 -8.59 0.71 -1.79
CA VAL A 26 -9.66 0.49 -0.82
C VAL A 26 -9.19 -0.44 0.29
N LEU A 27 -8.55 -1.57 -0.05
CA LEU A 27 -8.04 -2.52 0.94
C LEU A 27 -6.92 -1.93 1.79
N SER A 28 -5.93 -1.29 1.17
CA SER A 28 -4.77 -0.76 1.89
C SER A 28 -5.16 0.39 2.83
N TYR A 29 -5.92 1.36 2.33
CA TYR A 29 -6.37 2.49 3.16
C TYR A 29 -7.42 2.06 4.17
N GLY A 30 -8.30 1.11 3.83
CA GLY A 30 -9.26 0.52 4.77
C GLY A 30 -8.56 -0.17 5.94
N LEU A 31 -7.53 -0.99 5.68
CA LEU A 31 -6.73 -1.63 6.72
C LEU A 31 -5.99 -0.62 7.58
N LEU A 32 -5.36 0.39 6.98
CA LEU A 32 -4.69 1.47 7.74
C LEU A 32 -5.68 2.27 8.60
N PHE A 33 -6.88 2.51 8.10
CA PHE A 33 -7.95 3.15 8.87
C PHE A 33 -8.37 2.28 10.06
N ILE A 34 -8.54 0.97 9.88
CA ILE A 34 -8.85 0.03 10.98
C ILE A 34 -7.72 0.02 12.02
N VAL A 35 -6.45 0.01 11.58
CA VAL A 35 -5.29 0.10 12.47
C VAL A 35 -5.34 1.38 13.30
N ALA A 36 -5.59 2.53 12.66
CA ALA A 36 -5.69 3.82 13.35
C ALA A 36 -6.87 3.84 14.34
N PHE A 37 -8.04 3.36 13.90
CA PHE A 37 -9.25 3.30 14.73
C PHE A 37 -9.05 2.39 15.95
N ARG A 38 -8.54 1.17 15.77
CA ARG A 38 -8.25 0.25 16.89
C ARG A 38 -7.21 0.82 17.84
N ALA A 39 -6.17 1.46 17.31
CA ALA A 39 -5.12 2.07 18.13
C ALA A 39 -5.68 3.22 18.99
N PHE A 40 -6.46 4.12 18.41
CA PHE A 40 -6.95 5.31 19.12
C PHE A 40 -8.11 5.04 20.06
N PHE A 41 -9.06 4.17 19.68
CA PHE A 41 -10.27 3.94 20.47
C PHE A 41 -10.16 2.76 21.43
N TYR A 42 -9.37 1.74 21.10
CA TYR A 42 -9.30 0.51 21.89
C TYR A 42 -7.91 0.24 22.50
N ASN A 43 -6.88 1.04 22.17
CA ASN A 43 -5.48 0.83 22.60
C ASN A 43 -4.95 -0.59 22.32
N GLU A 44 -5.46 -1.25 21.28
CA GLU A 44 -5.08 -2.61 20.92
C GLU A 44 -3.80 -2.65 20.09
N SER A 45 -3.08 -3.77 20.19
CA SER A 45 -1.98 -4.09 19.29
C SER A 45 -2.53 -4.43 17.90
N ASN A 46 -2.12 -3.67 16.88
CA ASN A 46 -2.58 -3.81 15.49
C ASN A 46 -1.46 -4.24 14.53
N TRP A 47 -0.42 -4.87 15.08
CA TRP A 47 0.77 -5.27 14.34
C TRP A 47 0.47 -6.35 13.30
N ASP A 48 -0.55 -7.17 13.51
CA ASP A 48 -1.06 -8.15 12.55
C ASP A 48 -1.56 -7.49 11.26
N LEU A 49 -2.46 -6.51 11.39
CA LEU A 49 -3.01 -5.77 10.26
C LEU A 49 -1.95 -4.88 9.61
N MET A 50 -1.09 -4.26 10.41
CA MET A 50 0.00 -3.44 9.90
C MET A 50 1.04 -4.28 9.14
N ALA A 51 1.34 -5.51 9.60
CA ALA A 51 2.19 -6.44 8.89
C ALA A 51 1.61 -6.83 7.53
N LEU A 52 0.29 -7.05 7.42
CA LEU A 52 -0.35 -7.34 6.14
C LEU A 52 -0.17 -6.19 5.13
N VAL A 53 -0.34 -4.94 5.57
CA VAL A 53 -0.13 -3.76 4.72
C VAL A 53 1.34 -3.67 4.27
N ILE A 54 2.28 -3.85 5.19
CA ILE A 54 3.72 -3.81 4.91
C ILE A 54 4.12 -4.93 3.94
N LEU A 55 3.71 -6.17 4.20
CA LEU A 55 4.05 -7.33 3.38
C LEU A 55 3.49 -7.19 1.96
N THR A 56 2.27 -6.69 1.82
CA THR A 56 1.67 -6.45 0.50
C THR A 56 2.44 -5.37 -0.27
N GLY A 57 2.82 -4.27 0.40
CA GLY A 57 3.66 -3.22 -0.19
C GLY A 57 5.05 -3.72 -0.58
N LEU A 58 5.68 -4.55 0.25
CA LEU A 58 6.99 -5.15 -0.03
C LEU A 58 6.92 -6.13 -1.20
N ALA A 59 5.92 -7.01 -1.25
CA ALA A 59 5.74 -7.97 -2.32
C ALA A 59 5.55 -7.28 -3.68
N THR A 60 4.70 -6.25 -3.74
CA THR A 60 4.45 -5.47 -4.96
C THR A 60 5.69 -4.69 -5.39
N THR A 61 6.39 -4.05 -4.44
CA THR A 61 7.65 -3.32 -4.71
C THR A 61 8.74 -4.26 -5.21
N ALA A 62 8.94 -5.41 -4.56
CA ALA A 62 9.94 -6.39 -4.95
C ALA A 62 9.66 -6.91 -6.36
N TYR A 63 8.40 -7.26 -6.66
CA TYR A 63 8.00 -7.70 -8.00
C TYR A 63 8.31 -6.64 -9.06
N GLN A 64 7.94 -5.37 -8.81
CA GLN A 64 8.25 -4.27 -9.72
C GLN A 64 9.76 -4.02 -9.87
N GLY A 65 10.52 -4.22 -8.80
CA GLY A 65 11.98 -4.10 -8.80
C GLY A 65 12.66 -5.16 -9.64
N PHE A 66 12.23 -6.43 -9.52
CA PHE A 66 12.75 -7.52 -10.33
C PHE A 66 12.47 -7.32 -11.82
N HIS A 67 11.32 -6.73 -12.15
CA HIS A 67 10.96 -6.39 -13.53
C HIS A 67 11.50 -5.03 -14.00
N LYS A 68 12.31 -4.33 -13.19
CA LYS A 68 12.93 -3.02 -13.49
C LYS A 68 11.92 -1.92 -13.87
N ILE A 69 10.71 -1.98 -13.32
CA ILE A 69 9.62 -1.02 -13.56
C ILE A 69 9.69 0.16 -12.55
N LEU A 70 10.50 0.04 -11.50
CA LEU A 70 10.67 1.08 -10.48
C LEU A 70 11.32 2.35 -11.05
N SER A 71 10.56 3.44 -11.07
CA SER A 71 11.07 4.75 -11.47
C SER A 71 11.92 5.41 -10.38
N LYS A 72 12.86 6.28 -10.78
CA LYS A 72 13.63 7.11 -9.83
C LYS A 72 12.72 7.95 -8.92
N ARG A 73 11.58 8.43 -9.46
CA ARG A 73 10.58 9.18 -8.69
C ARG A 73 9.98 8.36 -7.56
N TRP A 74 9.71 7.07 -7.80
CA TRP A 74 9.21 6.17 -6.76
C TRP A 74 10.22 6.05 -5.61
N VAL A 75 11.50 5.84 -5.92
CA VAL A 75 12.57 5.74 -4.91
C VAL A 75 12.68 7.04 -4.10
N TYR A 76 12.64 8.19 -4.79
CA TYR A 76 12.69 9.49 -4.14
C TYR A 76 11.52 9.71 -3.16
N LEU A 77 10.30 9.39 -3.58
CA LEU A 77 9.11 9.49 -2.72
C LEU A 77 9.19 8.54 -1.53
N PHE A 78 9.67 7.31 -1.74
CA PHE A 78 9.86 6.35 -0.67
C PHE A 78 10.85 6.86 0.38
N VAL A 79 12.02 7.36 -0.05
CA VAL A 79 13.06 7.89 0.85
C VAL A 79 12.54 9.09 1.64
N ILE A 80 11.87 10.05 0.98
CA ILE A 80 11.28 11.21 1.68
C ILE A 80 10.28 10.75 2.73
N THR A 81 9.37 9.84 2.37
CA THR A 81 8.35 9.35 3.28
C THR A 81 8.97 8.63 4.47
N ALA A 82 9.99 7.80 4.25
CA ALA A 82 10.72 7.12 5.30
C ALA A 82 11.44 8.10 6.24
N VAL A 83 12.07 9.15 5.70
CA VAL A 83 12.73 10.19 6.49
C VAL A 83 11.72 10.96 7.35
N ILE A 84 10.59 11.37 6.78
CA ILE A 84 9.52 12.06 7.52
C ILE A 84 9.00 11.16 8.65
N ALA A 85 8.74 9.87 8.37
CA ALA A 85 8.28 8.92 9.36
C ALA A 85 9.31 8.72 10.48
N ALA A 86 10.60 8.62 10.16
CA ALA A 86 11.67 8.50 11.14
C ALA A 86 11.77 9.74 12.04
N VAL A 87 11.70 10.94 11.47
CA VAL A 87 11.71 12.21 12.22
C VAL A 87 10.49 12.29 13.16
N ALA A 88 9.30 11.93 12.68
CA ALA A 88 8.10 11.89 13.50
C ALA A 88 8.23 10.88 14.66
N ALA A 89 8.75 9.67 14.40
CA ALA A 89 8.96 8.65 15.42
C ALA A 89 9.95 9.09 16.51
N ILE A 90 11.05 9.74 16.10
CA ILE A 90 12.02 10.33 17.05
C ILE A 90 11.33 11.42 17.88
N GLY A 91 10.60 12.33 17.24
CA GLY A 91 9.88 13.40 17.93
C GLY A 91 8.91 12.87 18.99
N ILE A 92 8.10 11.87 18.64
CA ILE A 92 7.17 11.22 19.58
C ILE A 92 7.93 10.56 20.74
N THR A 93 9.04 9.87 20.45
CA THR A 93 9.82 9.15 21.47
C THR A 93 10.51 10.10 22.45
N VAL A 94 10.99 11.25 21.97
CA VAL A 94 11.60 12.29 22.81
C VAL A 94 10.55 13.01 23.65
N LEU A 95 9.39 13.35 23.09
CA LEU A 95 8.29 14.02 23.80
C LEU A 95 7.60 13.13 24.85
N ARG A 96 7.72 11.80 24.72
CA ARG A 96 7.15 10.83 25.66
C ARG A 96 8.05 10.56 26.87
N LYS A 97 9.31 11.02 26.86
CA LYS A 97 10.20 11.02 28.03
C LYS A 97 9.85 12.18 28.96
#